data_AF-A0A453GMT3-F1
#
_entry.id   AF-A0A453GMT3-F1
#
_cell.length_a   1.000
_cell.length_b   1.000
_cell.length_c   1.000
_cell.angle_alpha   90.00
_cell.angle_beta   90.00
_cell.angle_gamma   90.00
#
_symmetry.space_group_name_H-M   'P 1'
#
loop_
_entity.id
_entity.type
_entity.pdbx_description
1 polymer ?
#
loop_
_entity_poly.entity_id
_entity_poly.type
_entity_poly.pdbx_seq_one_letter_code
_entity_poly.pdbx_strand_id
1 'polypeptide(L)'
;MLKQKELPVAFVSFKSRLEAAQAAETQQHVNPLSLVTRYAPEPTETIWSNLAIPFYRLAAYKLGVFIAAFLLTVFFTIPVTAVQGIVQFEKIEKWFPPARAVQLIPGLSSVVTGYLPSMILNGFIYLIPFAMLGMASFEGCISKSQTEIKACNMVFYFLLGNVFFLSILSGSLLHQIGESFTHPKDIPSRLASAVSAQSDFFITYILTNGMSGFSFEVLQFGLLTWHFLKAHTVGHSD
;
A
#
# COMPACT_ATOMS: atom_id res chain seq x y z
N MET A 1 -42.76 15.62 -9.71
CA MET A 1 -41.93 16.50 -8.86
C MET A 1 -41.16 15.64 -7.88
N LEU A 2 -39.94 15.22 -8.22
CA LEU A 2 -39.07 14.52 -7.28
C LEU A 2 -38.58 15.55 -6.26
N LYS A 3 -39.02 15.44 -5.01
CA LYS A 3 -38.53 16.26 -3.90
C LYS A 3 -37.05 15.91 -3.71
N GLN A 4 -36.17 16.70 -4.31
CA GLN A 4 -34.73 16.49 -4.28
C GLN A 4 -34.30 16.53 -2.81
N LYS A 5 -33.79 15.40 -2.31
CA LYS A 5 -33.40 15.27 -0.90
C LYS A 5 -32.19 16.17 -0.66
N GLU A 6 -32.42 17.28 0.04
CA GLU A 6 -31.36 18.21 0.43
C GLU A 6 -30.38 17.49 1.36
N LEU A 7 -29.09 17.58 1.02
CA LEU A 7 -28.03 17.02 1.84
C LEU A 7 -27.67 18.03 2.94
N PRO A 8 -27.32 17.59 4.16
CA PRO A 8 -26.94 18.47 5.27
C PRO A 8 -25.50 18.98 5.10
N VAL A 9 -25.15 19.46 3.90
CA VAL A 9 -23.82 19.97 3.54
C VAL A 9 -23.99 21.21 2.68
N ALA A 10 -23.23 22.25 2.99
CA ALA A 10 -23.24 23.51 2.25
C ALA A 10 -21.81 24.04 2.08
N PHE A 11 -21.59 24.77 0.98
CA PHE A 11 -20.38 25.55 0.75
C PHE A 11 -20.65 26.99 1.17
N VAL A 12 -19.77 27.55 2.00
CA VAL A 12 -19.89 28.91 2.52
C VAL A 12 -18.69 29.71 2.04
N SER A 13 -18.95 30.86 1.44
CA SER A 13 -17.93 31.79 0.95
C SER A 13 -17.92 33.06 1.78
N PHE A 14 -16.71 33.57 2.07
CA PHE A 14 -16.49 34.80 2.82
C PHE A 14 -15.88 35.88 1.92
N LYS A 15 -16.01 37.15 2.33
CA LYS A 15 -15.40 38.27 1.60
C LYS A 15 -13.88 38.33 1.81
N SER A 16 -13.43 37.98 3.02
CA SER A 16 -12.00 37.95 3.37
C SER A 16 -11.47 36.52 3.53
N ARG A 17 -10.22 36.30 3.11
CA ARG A 17 -9.51 35.01 3.32
C ARG A 17 -9.26 34.72 4.80
N LEU A 18 -9.04 35.76 5.60
CA LEU A 18 -8.81 35.62 7.04
C LEU A 18 -10.08 35.10 7.74
N GLU A 19 -11.24 35.65 7.38
CA GLU A 19 -12.54 35.22 7.92
C GLU A 19 -12.84 33.76 7.54
N ALA A 20 -12.54 33.38 6.30
CA ALA A 20 -12.70 32.00 5.85
C ALA A 20 -11.81 31.02 6.63
N ALA A 21 -10.53 31.37 6.85
CA ALA A 21 -9.60 30.54 7.62
C ALA A 21 -10.04 30.42 9.09
N GLN A 22 -10.43 31.54 9.71
CA GLN A 22 -10.95 31.53 11.08
C GLN A 22 -12.22 30.67 11.21
N ALA A 23 -13.17 30.76 10.28
CA ALA A 23 -14.38 29.94 10.29
C ALA A 23 -14.09 28.44 10.06
N ALA A 24 -13.06 28.11 9.26
CA ALA A 24 -12.65 26.74 9.00
C ALA A 24 -11.93 26.08 10.19
N GLU A 25 -11.22 26.87 11.02
CA GLU A 25 -10.42 26.35 12.14
C GLU A 25 -11.11 26.45 13.50
N THR A 26 -12.14 27.29 13.63
CA THR A 26 -12.87 27.46 14.90
C THR A 26 -14.04 26.49 15.01
N GLN A 27 -14.24 25.94 16.22
CA GLN A 27 -15.40 25.13 16.53
C GLN A 27 -16.65 26.02 16.62
N GLN A 28 -17.62 25.77 15.73
CA GLN A 28 -18.81 26.61 15.59
C GLN A 28 -19.92 26.28 16.60
N HIS A 29 -19.97 25.05 17.10
CA HIS A 29 -21.07 24.58 17.95
C HIS A 29 -20.56 23.80 19.17
N VAL A 30 -21.34 23.78 20.27
CA VAL A 30 -20.96 23.08 21.53
C VAL A 30 -20.73 21.58 21.28
N ASN A 31 -21.54 20.97 20.42
CA ASN A 31 -21.33 19.59 20.01
C ASN A 31 -20.32 19.54 18.83
N PRO A 32 -19.17 18.88 18.99
CA PRO A 32 -18.11 18.84 17.97
C PRO A 32 -18.48 18.03 16.72
N LEU A 33 -19.53 17.20 16.80
CA LEU A 33 -20.02 16.41 15.65
C LEU A 33 -21.08 17.16 14.84
N SER A 34 -21.60 18.28 15.35
CA SER A 34 -22.55 19.13 14.65
C SER A 34 -21.84 20.32 14.02
N LEU A 35 -22.13 20.59 12.75
CA LEU A 35 -21.59 21.73 11.99
C LEU A 35 -20.04 21.71 11.89
N VAL A 36 -19.50 20.59 11.41
CA VAL A 36 -18.06 20.43 11.17
C VAL A 36 -17.65 21.29 9.97
N THR A 37 -16.81 22.30 10.22
CA THR A 37 -16.20 23.14 9.18
C THR A 37 -14.88 22.56 8.72
N ARG A 38 -14.60 22.68 7.41
CA ARG A 38 -13.32 22.29 6.80
C ARG A 38 -13.04 23.22 5.62
N TYR A 39 -11.77 23.33 5.27
CA TYR A 39 -11.37 23.98 4.03
C TYR A 39 -12.04 23.29 2.84
N ALA A 40 -12.76 24.07 2.03
CA ALA A 40 -13.40 23.56 0.83
C ALA A 40 -12.32 23.21 -0.21
N PRO A 41 -12.32 21.98 -0.74
CA PRO A 41 -11.42 21.62 -1.83
C PRO A 41 -11.82 22.32 -3.13
N GLU A 42 -10.91 22.32 -4.10
CA GLU A 42 -11.20 22.85 -5.42
C GLU A 42 -12.38 22.10 -6.08
N PRO A 43 -13.27 22.77 -6.84
CA PRO A 43 -14.43 22.13 -7.44
C PRO A 43 -14.11 20.90 -8.30
N THR A 44 -12.98 20.92 -9.01
CA THR A 44 -12.50 19.82 -9.87
C THR A 44 -11.99 18.61 -9.08
N GLU A 45 -11.49 18.87 -7.88
CA GLU A 45 -10.92 17.89 -6.94
C GLU A 45 -11.98 17.28 -6.02
N THR A 46 -13.19 17.81 -6.03
CA THR A 46 -14.28 17.43 -5.14
C THR A 46 -15.02 16.19 -5.64
N ILE A 47 -15.14 15.18 -4.78
CA ILE A 47 -15.90 13.95 -5.08
C ILE A 47 -17.35 14.12 -4.59
N TRP A 48 -18.20 14.63 -5.48
CA TRP A 48 -19.61 14.97 -5.19
C TRP A 48 -20.43 13.84 -4.55
N SER A 49 -20.19 12.60 -4.98
CA SER A 49 -20.84 11.40 -4.45
C SER A 49 -20.53 11.14 -2.98
N ASN A 50 -19.35 11.57 -2.50
CA ASN A 50 -18.91 11.33 -1.11
C ASN A 50 -19.47 12.37 -0.13
N LEU A 51 -19.94 13.53 -0.59
CA LEU A 51 -20.57 14.55 0.29
C LEU A 51 -21.91 14.08 0.85
N ALA A 52 -22.57 13.11 0.23
CA ALA A 52 -23.85 12.58 0.69
C ALA A 52 -23.72 11.58 1.86
N ILE A 53 -22.50 11.20 2.25
CA ILE A 53 -22.27 10.15 3.24
C ILE A 53 -22.41 10.72 4.65
N PRO A 54 -23.27 10.16 5.51
CA PRO A 54 -23.42 10.63 6.88
C PRO A 54 -22.21 10.23 7.75
N PHE A 55 -21.89 11.07 8.74
CA PHE A 55 -20.67 10.94 9.56
C PHE A 55 -20.53 9.57 10.26
N TYR A 56 -21.63 9.00 10.77
CA TYR A 56 -21.60 7.68 11.42
C TYR A 56 -21.14 6.57 10.45
N ARG A 57 -21.55 6.66 9.19
CA ARG A 57 -21.20 5.67 8.16
C ARG A 57 -19.76 5.85 7.72
N LEU A 58 -19.29 7.10 7.66
CA LEU A 58 -17.89 7.42 7.42
C LEU A 58 -16.97 6.80 8.48
N ALA A 59 -17.35 6.85 9.75
CA ALA A 59 -16.59 6.21 10.84
C ALA A 59 -16.53 4.67 10.66
N ALA A 60 -17.64 4.04 10.29
CA ALA A 60 -17.68 2.60 10.01
C ALA A 60 -16.83 2.22 8.80
N TYR A 61 -16.85 3.01 7.72
CA TYR A 61 -15.98 2.80 6.56
C TYR A 61 -14.50 2.93 6.90
N LYS A 62 -14.13 3.93 7.71
CA LYS A 62 -12.75 4.08 8.18
C LYS A 62 -12.27 2.87 8.98
N LEU A 63 -13.11 2.37 9.88
CA LEU A 63 -12.78 1.17 10.64
C LEU A 63 -12.68 -0.07 9.73
N GLY A 64 -13.60 -0.21 8.78
CA GLY A 64 -13.58 -1.30 7.79
C GLY A 64 -12.33 -1.28 6.93
N VAL A 65 -11.91 -0.11 6.44
CA VAL A 65 -10.68 0.07 5.66
C VAL A 65 -9.45 -0.23 6.50
N PHE A 66 -9.42 0.18 7.76
CA PHE A 66 -8.33 -0.16 8.68
C PHE A 66 -8.19 -1.67 8.88
N ILE A 67 -9.30 -2.37 9.15
CA ILE A 67 -9.32 -3.83 9.30
C ILE A 67 -8.91 -4.52 8.00
N ALA A 68 -9.43 -4.07 6.86
CA ALA A 68 -9.10 -4.63 5.54
C ALA A 68 -7.60 -4.46 5.22
N ALA A 69 -7.02 -3.29 5.50
CA ALA A 69 -5.59 -3.04 5.31
C ALA A 69 -4.73 -3.92 6.22
N PHE A 70 -5.15 -4.13 7.47
CA PHE A 70 -4.47 -5.05 8.39
C PHE A 70 -4.53 -6.50 7.89
N LEU A 71 -5.71 -6.98 7.47
CA LEU A 71 -5.87 -8.32 6.91
C LEU A 71 -5.05 -8.50 5.64
N LEU A 72 -5.02 -7.51 4.74
CA LEU A 72 -4.20 -7.52 3.54
C LEU A 72 -2.71 -7.62 3.88
N THR A 73 -2.26 -6.91 4.91
CA THR A 73 -0.87 -6.94 5.41
C THR A 73 -0.50 -8.34 5.89
N VAL A 74 -1.33 -8.96 6.74
CA VAL A 74 -1.10 -10.33 7.25
C VAL A 74 -1.16 -11.36 6.12
N PHE A 75 -2.15 -11.24 5.24
CA PHE A 75 -2.30 -12.13 4.10
C PHE A 75 -1.07 -12.07 3.18
N PHE A 76 -0.47 -10.89 3.01
CA PHE A 76 0.72 -10.71 2.17
C PHE A 76 2.01 -11.31 2.76
N THR A 77 2.06 -11.53 4.08
CA THR A 77 3.18 -12.26 4.69
C THR A 77 3.26 -13.70 4.14
N ILE A 78 2.12 -14.35 3.88
CA ILE A 78 2.06 -15.73 3.39
C ILE A 78 2.79 -15.93 2.05
N PRO A 79 2.47 -15.21 0.96
CA PRO A 79 3.17 -15.38 -0.32
C PRO A 79 4.64 -14.98 -0.22
N VAL A 80 5.00 -13.96 0.56
CA VAL A 80 6.41 -13.57 0.75
C VAL A 80 7.19 -14.68 1.45
N THR A 81 6.66 -15.25 2.53
CA THR A 81 7.27 -16.38 3.23
C THR A 81 7.27 -17.65 2.37
N ALA A 82 6.26 -17.87 1.53
CA ALA A 82 6.24 -18.99 0.59
C ALA A 82 7.34 -18.85 -0.46
N VAL A 83 7.55 -17.66 -1.02
CA VAL A 83 8.64 -17.39 -1.99
C VAL A 83 10.00 -17.53 -1.31
N GLN A 84 10.20 -16.92 -0.14
CA GLN A 84 11.43 -17.08 0.63
C GLN A 84 11.69 -18.55 0.99
N GLY A 85 10.63 -19.26 1.38
CA GLY A 85 10.65 -20.70 1.65
C GLY A 85 11.10 -21.50 0.44
N ILE A 86 10.54 -21.26 -0.74
CA ILE A 86 10.90 -21.97 -2.00
C ILE A 86 12.36 -21.69 -2.40
N VAL A 87 12.81 -20.43 -2.30
CA VAL A 87 14.22 -20.04 -2.57
C VAL A 87 15.18 -20.68 -1.57
N GLN A 88 14.76 -20.88 -0.32
CA GLN A 88 15.53 -21.60 0.69
C GLN A 88 15.39 -23.13 0.55
N PHE A 89 14.30 -23.63 -0.04
CA PHE A 89 14.06 -25.05 -0.31
C PHE A 89 15.05 -25.63 -1.33
N GLU A 90 15.53 -24.83 -2.29
CA GLU A 90 16.68 -25.22 -3.14
C GLU A 90 17.98 -25.41 -2.32
N LYS A 91 18.13 -24.71 -1.18
CA LYS A 91 19.24 -24.92 -0.24
C LYS A 91 19.00 -26.08 0.75
N ILE A 92 17.73 -26.41 1.04
CA ILE A 92 17.30 -27.51 1.94
C ILE A 92 17.16 -28.86 1.19
N GLU A 93 17.31 -28.87 -0.13
CA GLU A 93 17.22 -30.06 -1.00
C GLU A 93 18.20 -31.20 -0.62
N LYS A 94 19.24 -30.91 0.18
CA LYS A 94 20.11 -31.94 0.77
C LYS A 94 19.47 -32.78 1.88
N TRP A 95 18.32 -32.40 2.44
CA TRP A 95 17.79 -33.00 3.68
C TRP A 95 16.32 -33.50 3.62
N PHE A 96 15.57 -33.26 2.53
CA PHE A 96 14.13 -33.63 2.48
C PHE A 96 13.75 -34.52 1.27
N PRO A 97 13.37 -35.81 1.49
CA PRO A 97 13.08 -36.79 0.42
C PRO A 97 11.83 -36.59 -0.47
N PRO A 98 10.79 -35.78 -0.14
CA PRO A 98 9.64 -35.57 -1.04
C PRO A 98 9.94 -34.72 -2.28
N ALA A 99 11.04 -33.96 -2.30
CA ALA A 99 11.42 -33.08 -3.42
C ALA A 99 11.76 -33.85 -4.71
N ARG A 100 12.14 -35.13 -4.62
CA ARG A 100 12.42 -36.00 -5.78
C ARG A 100 11.18 -36.31 -6.63
N ALA A 101 9.97 -36.21 -6.08
CA ALA A 101 8.75 -36.56 -6.83
C ALA A 101 8.38 -35.51 -7.88
N VAL A 102 8.80 -34.25 -7.70
CA VAL A 102 8.57 -33.15 -8.66
C VAL A 102 9.63 -33.10 -9.75
N GLN A 103 10.80 -33.72 -9.53
CA GLN A 103 11.89 -33.84 -10.51
C GLN A 103 11.62 -34.86 -11.64
N LEU A 104 10.52 -35.63 -11.60
CA LEU A 104 10.26 -36.67 -12.61
C LEU A 104 9.82 -36.12 -13.99
N ILE A 105 9.53 -34.81 -14.11
CA ILE A 105 9.13 -34.19 -15.38
C ILE A 105 10.18 -33.13 -15.76
N PRO A 106 11.05 -33.40 -16.76
CA PRO A 106 12.08 -32.46 -17.18
C PRO A 106 11.41 -31.19 -17.75
N GLY A 107 11.79 -30.02 -17.22
CA GLY A 107 11.25 -28.71 -17.60
C GLY A 107 10.18 -28.15 -16.65
N LEU A 108 9.36 -28.99 -16.02
CA LEU A 108 8.33 -28.53 -15.09
C LEU A 108 8.94 -28.06 -13.76
N SER A 109 10.02 -28.71 -13.30
CA SER A 109 10.71 -28.33 -12.07
C SER A 109 11.24 -26.90 -12.13
N SER A 110 11.99 -26.48 -13.16
CA SER A 110 12.52 -25.11 -13.27
C SER A 110 11.45 -24.03 -13.41
N VAL A 111 10.33 -24.34 -14.09
CA VAL A 111 9.22 -23.39 -14.24
C VAL A 111 8.48 -23.23 -12.91
N VAL A 112 8.27 -24.33 -12.17
CA VAL A 112 7.55 -24.33 -10.89
C VAL A 112 8.43 -23.80 -9.74
N THR A 113 9.75 -24.04 -9.74
CA THR A 113 10.65 -23.56 -8.68
C THR A 113 11.12 -22.13 -8.87
N GLY A 114 11.31 -21.66 -10.12
CA GLY A 114 11.84 -20.31 -10.39
C GLY A 114 10.81 -19.30 -10.90
N TYR A 115 10.01 -19.68 -11.91
CA TYR A 115 9.13 -18.73 -12.59
C TYR A 115 7.80 -18.52 -11.87
N LEU A 116 7.17 -19.60 -11.40
CA LEU A 116 5.87 -19.55 -10.74
C LEU A 116 5.86 -18.67 -9.47
N PRO A 117 6.85 -18.76 -8.54
CA PRO A 117 6.89 -17.91 -7.35
C PRO A 117 7.11 -16.44 -7.72
N SER A 118 7.97 -16.18 -8.72
CA SER A 118 8.28 -14.84 -9.21
C SER A 118 7.07 -14.17 -9.87
N MET A 119 6.28 -14.92 -10.66
CA MET A 119 5.07 -14.42 -11.31
C MET A 119 3.98 -14.09 -10.30
N ILE A 120 3.77 -14.96 -9.30
CA ILE A 120 2.82 -14.75 -8.21
C ILE A 120 3.22 -13.50 -7.41
N LEU A 121 4.50 -13.40 -7.02
CA LEU A 121 5.01 -12.27 -6.24
C LEU A 121 4.86 -10.95 -6.99
N ASN A 122 5.24 -10.89 -8.27
CA ASN A 122 5.10 -9.69 -9.09
C ASN A 122 3.64 -9.26 -9.25
N GLY A 123 2.73 -10.21 -9.45
CA GLY A 123 1.29 -9.93 -9.49
C GLY A 123 0.79 -9.31 -8.18
N PHE A 124 1.23 -9.86 -7.05
CA PHE A 124 0.89 -9.35 -5.72
C PHE A 124 1.48 -7.96 -5.44
N ILE A 125 2.73 -7.71 -5.83
CA ILE A 125 3.38 -6.38 -5.68
C ILE A 125 2.64 -5.31 -6.49
N TYR A 126 2.23 -5.62 -7.73
CA TYR A 126 1.48 -4.69 -8.56
C TYR A 126 0.05 -4.45 -8.03
N LEU A 127 -0.55 -5.46 -7.41
CA LEU A 127 -1.90 -5.37 -6.86
C LEU A 127 -1.98 -4.47 -5.62
N ILE A 128 -0.92 -4.38 -4.80
CA ILE A 128 -0.98 -3.64 -3.52
C ILE A 128 -1.33 -2.16 -3.68
N PRO A 129 -0.63 -1.34 -4.49
CA PRO A 129 -0.93 0.08 -4.59
C PRO A 129 -2.36 0.30 -5.12
N PHE A 130 -2.79 -0.55 -6.07
CA PHE A 130 -4.13 -0.50 -6.63
C PHE A 130 -5.20 -0.86 -5.59
N ALA A 131 -4.98 -1.91 -4.79
CA ALA A 131 -5.86 -2.30 -3.71
C ALA A 131 -5.94 -1.21 -2.62
N MET A 132 -4.81 -0.60 -2.25
CA MET A 132 -4.76 0.50 -1.27
C MET A 132 -5.47 1.75 -1.77
N LEU A 133 -5.31 2.10 -3.06
CA LEU A 133 -6.05 3.20 -3.69
C LEU A 133 -7.56 2.93 -3.70
N GLY A 134 -7.96 1.69 -4.02
CA GLY A 134 -9.35 1.26 -3.98
C GLY A 134 -9.93 1.39 -2.56
N MET A 135 -9.24 0.86 -1.56
CA MET A 135 -9.65 0.96 -0.15
C MET A 135 -9.74 2.41 0.33
N ALA A 136 -8.77 3.26 0.00
CA ALA A 136 -8.81 4.68 0.33
C ALA A 136 -9.99 5.40 -0.34
N SER A 137 -10.34 5.01 -1.57
CA SER A 137 -11.49 5.56 -2.29
C SER A 137 -12.82 5.17 -1.66
N PHE A 138 -12.94 3.95 -1.13
CA PHE A 138 -14.13 3.48 -0.40
C PHE A 138 -14.37 4.20 0.93
N GLU A 139 -13.35 4.85 1.47
CA GLU A 139 -13.42 5.50 2.77
C GLU A 139 -14.19 6.82 2.76
N GLY A 140 -14.64 7.28 1.59
CA GLY A 140 -15.55 8.42 1.47
C GLY A 140 -14.87 9.78 1.66
N CYS A 141 -13.60 9.92 1.26
CA CYS A 141 -12.89 11.21 1.27
C CYS A 141 -13.58 12.24 0.36
N ILE A 142 -13.65 13.49 0.79
CA ILE A 142 -14.36 14.57 0.08
C ILE A 142 -13.53 15.07 -1.13
N SER A 143 -12.21 14.94 -1.07
CA SER A 143 -11.27 15.37 -2.10
C SER A 143 -10.46 14.18 -2.64
N LYS A 144 -10.15 14.21 -3.94
CA LYS A 144 -9.24 13.26 -4.59
C LYS A 144 -7.85 13.30 -3.96
N SER A 145 -7.27 14.48 -3.79
CA SER A 145 -5.98 14.66 -3.11
C SER A 145 -5.95 14.01 -1.70
N GLN A 146 -7.02 14.15 -0.91
CA GLN A 146 -7.10 13.49 0.40
C GLN A 146 -7.12 11.96 0.29
N THR A 147 -7.73 11.42 -0.75
CA THR A 147 -7.75 9.98 -1.05
C THR A 147 -6.36 9.48 -1.40
N GLU A 148 -5.62 10.23 -2.23
CA GLU A 148 -4.26 9.89 -2.66
C GLU A 148 -3.27 9.95 -1.50
N ILE A 149 -3.28 11.02 -0.70
CA ILE A 149 -2.43 11.13 0.50
C ILE A 149 -2.70 9.95 1.44
N LYS A 150 -3.96 9.53 1.56
CA LYS A 150 -4.32 8.41 2.40
C LYS A 150 -3.85 7.07 1.84
N ALA A 151 -4.03 6.83 0.54
CA ALA A 151 -3.49 5.65 -0.13
C ALA A 151 -1.97 5.59 0.06
N CYS A 152 -1.27 6.72 -0.08
CA CYS A 152 0.16 6.85 0.19
C CYS A 152 0.52 6.44 1.63
N ASN A 153 -0.20 6.96 2.63
CA ASN A 153 0.01 6.57 4.02
C ASN A 153 -0.24 5.07 4.25
N MET A 154 -1.27 4.49 3.64
CA MET A 154 -1.56 3.06 3.76
C MET A 154 -0.44 2.20 3.13
N VAL A 155 0.05 2.58 1.95
CA VAL A 155 1.19 1.93 1.29
C VAL A 155 2.46 2.07 2.15
N PHE A 156 2.69 3.25 2.73
CA PHE A 156 3.84 3.49 3.62
C PHE A 156 3.81 2.55 4.83
N TYR A 157 2.69 2.48 5.56
CA TYR A 157 2.57 1.58 6.71
C TYR A 157 2.67 0.11 6.31
N PHE A 158 2.13 -0.26 5.15
CA PHE A 158 2.27 -1.61 4.61
C PHE A 158 3.74 -1.96 4.30
N LEU A 159 4.48 -1.06 3.68
CA LEU A 159 5.90 -1.26 3.35
C LEU A 159 6.76 -1.31 4.62
N LEU A 160 6.44 -0.47 5.60
CA LEU A 160 7.09 -0.49 6.92
C LEU A 160 6.83 -1.82 7.64
N GLY A 161 5.58 -2.29 7.67
CA GLY A 161 5.20 -3.58 8.26
C GLY A 161 5.82 -4.78 7.56
N ASN A 162 5.63 -4.90 6.25
CA ASN A 162 6.06 -6.07 5.51
C ASN A 162 7.53 -6.01 5.10
N VAL A 163 7.97 -4.96 4.43
CA VAL A 163 9.33 -4.93 3.86
C VAL A 163 10.36 -4.60 4.92
N PHE A 164 10.10 -3.64 5.80
CA PHE A 164 11.06 -3.26 6.83
C PHE A 164 11.06 -4.25 8.00
N PHE A 165 9.94 -4.41 8.71
CA PHE A 165 9.91 -5.28 9.90
C PHE A 165 10.13 -6.75 9.57
N LEU A 166 9.51 -7.33 8.52
CA LEU A 166 9.77 -8.75 8.21
C LEU A 166 11.21 -9.00 7.75
N SER A 167 11.85 -8.07 7.04
CA SER A 167 13.26 -8.25 6.64
C SER A 167 14.19 -8.24 7.86
N ILE A 168 13.91 -7.39 8.84
CA ILE A 168 14.68 -7.35 10.10
C ILE A 168 14.40 -8.60 10.96
N LEU A 169 13.12 -9.00 11.08
CA LEU A 169 12.72 -10.22 11.79
C LEU A 169 13.31 -11.49 11.15
N SER A 170 13.31 -11.57 9.82
CA SER A 170 13.89 -12.69 9.07
C SER A 170 15.42 -12.73 9.22
N GLY A 171 16.09 -11.57 9.16
CA GLY A 171 17.55 -11.47 9.28
C GLY A 171 18.09 -11.66 10.70
N SER A 172 17.34 -11.27 11.73
CA SER A 172 17.85 -11.25 13.12
C SER A 172 17.25 -12.28 14.08
N LEU A 173 16.13 -12.94 13.78
CA LEU A 173 15.28 -13.42 14.88
C LEU A 173 14.76 -14.87 14.83
N LEU A 174 15.18 -15.75 13.92
CA LEU A 174 14.83 -17.19 14.08
C LEU A 174 15.46 -17.82 15.34
N HIS A 175 16.60 -17.31 15.83
CA HIS A 175 17.25 -17.83 17.04
C HIS A 175 16.97 -17.03 18.33
N GLN A 176 16.47 -15.79 18.24
CA GLN A 176 16.33 -14.88 19.39
C GLN A 176 14.86 -14.59 19.81
N ILE A 177 13.87 -14.97 19.00
CA ILE A 177 12.44 -14.82 19.34
C ILE A 177 12.06 -15.54 20.65
N GLY A 178 12.76 -16.63 21.00
CA GLY A 178 12.54 -17.35 22.25
C GLY A 178 12.92 -16.55 23.51
N GLU A 179 13.92 -15.67 23.45
CA GLU A 179 14.40 -14.90 24.60
C GLU A 179 13.77 -13.49 24.68
N SER A 180 13.32 -12.96 23.54
CA SER A 180 12.85 -11.57 23.37
C SER A 180 11.56 -11.25 24.14
N PHE A 181 10.76 -12.26 24.52
CA PHE A 181 9.55 -12.05 25.32
C PHE A 181 9.83 -11.77 26.80
N THR A 182 11.07 -11.94 27.28
CA THR A 182 11.38 -11.93 28.71
C THR A 182 11.72 -10.52 29.25
N HIS A 183 12.26 -9.62 28.41
CA HIS A 183 12.70 -8.27 28.82
C HIS A 183 12.31 -7.17 27.80
N PRO A 184 11.11 -6.56 27.92
CA PRO A 184 10.60 -5.56 26.97
C PRO A 184 11.38 -4.23 26.96
N LYS A 185 12.26 -3.97 27.94
CA LYS A 185 13.11 -2.77 27.98
C LYS A 185 14.22 -2.78 26.91
N ASP A 186 14.61 -3.96 26.42
CA ASP A 186 15.72 -4.10 25.47
C ASP A 186 15.25 -4.16 24.00
N ILE A 187 13.94 -4.05 23.74
CA ILE A 187 13.40 -4.10 22.38
C ILE A 187 14.02 -3.02 21.46
N PRO A 188 14.14 -1.74 21.87
CA PRO A 188 14.71 -0.71 21.00
C PRO A 188 16.19 -0.92 20.68
N SER A 189 16.99 -1.35 21.66
CA SER A 189 18.43 -1.59 21.47
C SER A 189 18.67 -2.82 20.59
N ARG A 190 17.90 -3.88 20.76
CA ARG A 190 17.95 -5.08 19.91
C ARG A 190 17.50 -4.80 18.48
N LEU A 191 16.45 -4.00 18.29
CA LEU A 191 16.00 -3.57 16.97
C LEU A 191 17.09 -2.75 16.28
N ALA A 192 17.77 -1.84 16.99
CA ALA A 192 18.86 -1.05 16.42
C ALA A 192 20.04 -1.93 15.95
N SER A 193 20.45 -2.93 16.74
CA SER A 193 21.48 -3.89 16.33
C SER A 193 21.04 -4.74 15.12
N ALA A 194 19.78 -5.17 15.09
CA ALA A 194 19.20 -5.94 14.00
C ALA A 194 19.13 -5.15 12.69
N VAL A 195 18.74 -3.87 12.76
CA VAL A 195 18.74 -2.94 11.62
C VAL A 195 20.16 -2.74 11.10
N SER A 196 21.14 -2.55 11.99
CA SER A 196 22.54 -2.39 11.60
C SER A 196 23.11 -3.65 10.94
N ALA A 197 22.69 -4.85 11.36
CA ALA A 197 23.13 -6.10 10.73
C ALA A 197 22.56 -6.27 9.30
N GLN A 198 21.37 -5.71 9.03
CA GLN A 198 20.70 -5.79 7.74
C GLN A 198 20.97 -4.55 6.84
N SER A 199 21.90 -3.67 7.21
CA SER A 199 22.15 -2.41 6.49
C SER A 199 22.51 -2.62 5.02
N ASP A 200 23.32 -3.64 4.70
CA ASP A 200 23.81 -3.91 3.35
C ASP A 200 22.66 -4.26 2.39
N PHE A 201 21.66 -4.99 2.89
CA PHE A 201 20.43 -5.29 2.16
C PHE A 201 19.66 -4.01 1.85
N PHE A 202 19.47 -3.12 2.82
CA PHE A 202 18.76 -1.86 2.59
C PHE A 202 19.52 -0.91 1.66
N ILE A 203 20.85 -0.85 1.75
CA ILE A 203 21.69 -0.08 0.81
C ILE A 203 21.49 -0.59 -0.61
N THR A 204 21.56 -1.90 -0.82
CA THR A 204 21.35 -2.50 -2.14
C THR A 204 19.92 -2.29 -2.63
N TYR A 205 18.92 -2.46 -1.77
CA TYR A 205 17.52 -2.20 -2.08
C TYR A 205 17.30 -0.75 -2.56
N ILE A 206 17.86 0.25 -1.85
CA ILE A 206 17.75 1.67 -2.22
C ILE A 206 18.49 1.94 -3.54
N LEU A 207 19.68 1.37 -3.73
CA LEU A 207 20.44 1.56 -4.98
C LEU A 207 19.69 0.96 -6.18
N THR A 208 19.17 -0.25 -6.05
CA THR A 208 18.43 -0.94 -7.12
C THR A 208 17.09 -0.25 -7.40
N ASN A 209 16.22 -0.07 -6.41
CA ASN A 209 14.90 0.52 -6.66
C ASN A 209 14.98 2.03 -6.89
N GLY A 210 15.87 2.74 -6.21
CA GLY A 210 16.03 4.18 -6.37
C GLY A 210 16.67 4.53 -7.70
N MET A 211 17.87 4.03 -8.00
CA MET A 211 18.57 4.43 -9.22
C MET A 211 18.00 3.74 -10.47
N SER A 212 17.78 2.42 -10.43
CA SER A 212 17.24 1.71 -11.59
C SER A 212 15.76 2.04 -11.80
N GLY A 213 14.96 2.11 -10.73
CA GLY A 213 13.55 2.46 -10.83
C GLY A 213 13.33 3.87 -11.41
N PHE A 214 14.06 4.88 -10.91
CA PHE A 214 13.98 6.23 -11.45
C PHE A 214 14.41 6.31 -12.92
N SER A 215 15.44 5.55 -13.31
CA SER A 215 15.87 5.46 -14.72
C SER A 215 14.77 4.91 -15.63
N PHE A 216 14.03 3.88 -15.19
CA PHE A 216 12.89 3.33 -15.92
C PHE A 216 11.69 4.28 -15.98
N GLU A 217 11.46 5.04 -14.92
CA GLU A 217 10.36 6.00 -14.84
C GLU A 217 10.61 7.24 -15.72
N VAL A 218 11.84 7.76 -15.74
CA VAL A 218 12.26 8.84 -16.65
C VAL A 218 12.13 8.42 -18.11
N LEU A 219 12.48 7.17 -18.42
CA LEU A 219 12.30 6.63 -19.77
C LEU A 219 10.81 6.44 -20.14
N GLN A 220 9.91 6.53 -19.16
CA GLN A 220 8.48 6.30 -19.28
C GLN A 220 8.17 5.06 -20.12
N PHE A 221 8.86 3.95 -19.83
CA PHE A 221 8.88 2.78 -20.71
C PHE A 221 7.48 2.28 -21.08
N GLY A 222 6.51 2.33 -20.15
CA GLY A 222 5.12 1.97 -20.40
C GLY A 222 4.41 2.88 -21.42
N LEU A 223 4.56 4.21 -21.30
CA LEU A 223 3.99 5.16 -22.26
C LEU A 223 4.68 5.07 -23.62
N LEU A 224 6.00 4.90 -23.63
CA LEU A 224 6.78 4.77 -24.84
C LEU A 224 6.37 3.52 -25.62
N THR A 225 6.30 2.36 -24.95
CA THR A 225 5.86 1.10 -25.58
C THR A 225 4.40 1.17 -26.04
N TRP A 226 3.51 1.81 -25.27
CA TRP A 226 2.13 2.05 -25.69
C TRP A 226 2.04 2.95 -26.93
N HIS A 227 2.83 4.02 -26.99
CA HIS A 227 2.88 4.92 -28.14
C HIS A 227 3.45 4.23 -29.37
N PHE A 228 4.51 3.42 -29.23
CA PHE A 228 5.04 2.61 -30.33
C PHE A 228 4.04 1.56 -30.80
N LEU A 229 3.38 0.87 -29.87
CA LEU A 229 2.36 -0.13 -30.20
C LEU A 229 1.19 0.53 -30.94
N LYS A 230 0.68 1.65 -30.43
CA LYS A 230 -0.41 2.43 -31.04
C LYS A 230 -0.01 3.00 -32.39
N ALA A 231 1.20 3.52 -32.56
CA ALA A 231 1.70 3.98 -33.86
C ALA A 231 1.77 2.83 -34.88
N HIS A 232 2.11 1.61 -34.44
CA HIS A 232 2.19 0.45 -35.32
C HIS A 232 0.84 -0.23 -35.60
N THR A 233 -0.13 -0.15 -34.67
CA THR A 233 -1.49 -0.70 -34.87
C THR A 233 -2.48 0.30 -35.47
N VAL A 234 -2.28 1.61 -35.29
CA VAL A 234 -3.18 2.67 -35.78
C VAL A 234 -2.59 3.41 -37.00
N GLY A 235 -1.37 3.08 -37.42
CA GLY A 235 -0.72 3.62 -38.61
C GLY A 235 -1.17 3.02 -39.96
N HIS A 236 -2.39 2.46 -40.05
CA HIS A 236 -2.95 1.92 -41.28
C HIS A 236 -4.49 2.11 -41.36
N SER A 237 -4.98 3.27 -40.96
CA SER A 237 -6.32 3.72 -41.36
C SER A 237 -6.27 5.23 -41.50
N ASP A 238 -6.17 5.65 -42.76
CA ASP A 238 -6.31 6.98 -43.37
C ASP A 238 -6.59 8.19 -42.47
#